data_AF-A0A6L3F3J5-F1
#
_entry.id   AF-A0A6L3F3J5-F1
#
_cell.length_a   1.000
_cell.length_b   1.000
_cell.length_c   1.000
_cell.angle_alpha   90.00
_cell.angle_beta   90.00
_cell.angle_gamma   90.00
#
_symmetry.space_group_name_H-M   'P 1'
#
loop_
_entity.id
_entity.type
_entity.pdbx_description
1 polymer ?
#
loop_
_entity_poly.entity_id
_entity_poly.type
_entity_poly.pdbx_seq_one_letter_code
_entity_poly.pdbx_strand_id
1 'polypeptide(L)'
;MSKRVNISIILAILLLLGTSIAFAQQKRGEIHGKVHEDVNGDGLCIDTGVAGEDPISHIELEFVSSDEAVVINLITGDDGTYGLVAAGQSNWRVTANPDSTKWVVTSEKTRYAAVFEETLVVTDINFCVQKVGTVTTAGGTTTGGSSNAVIILPESGAAKDTTPLWLFAGTILGLSLIGIGIFFELRRRII
;
A
#
# COMPACT_ATOMS: atom_id res chain seq x y z
N MET A 1 -78.90 4.85 -20.67
CA MET A 1 -78.27 4.88 -19.33
C MET A 1 -77.90 3.45 -19.01
N SER A 2 -76.66 3.02 -18.70
CA SER A 2 -75.53 3.65 -18.04
C SER A 2 -74.20 3.03 -18.56
N LYS A 3 -73.18 3.85 -18.82
CA LYS A 3 -71.76 3.45 -18.85
C LYS A 3 -71.06 4.36 -17.85
N ARG A 4 -71.16 4.00 -16.58
CA ARG A 4 -70.51 4.72 -15.47
C ARG A 4 -69.93 3.73 -14.46
N VAL A 5 -69.21 2.74 -14.95
CA VAL A 5 -68.28 1.94 -14.17
C VAL A 5 -67.14 1.71 -15.12
N ASN A 6 -65.91 2.07 -14.74
CA ASN A 6 -64.61 1.61 -15.30
C ASN A 6 -63.48 2.64 -15.12
N ILE A 7 -63.71 3.83 -14.56
CA ILE A 7 -62.61 4.80 -14.35
C ILE A 7 -62.00 4.67 -12.95
N SER A 8 -62.79 4.38 -11.91
CA SER A 8 -62.28 4.29 -10.53
C SER A 8 -61.43 3.05 -10.24
N ILE A 9 -61.61 1.94 -10.95
CA ILE A 9 -60.84 0.70 -10.70
C ILE A 9 -59.45 0.80 -11.35
N ILE A 10 -59.34 1.43 -12.52
CA ILE A 10 -58.06 1.64 -13.21
C ILE A 10 -57.16 2.58 -12.39
N LEU A 11 -57.74 3.61 -11.76
CA LEU A 11 -57.00 4.56 -10.93
C LEU A 11 -56.53 3.93 -9.59
N ALA A 12 -57.30 3.02 -9.01
CA ALA A 12 -56.93 2.31 -7.79
C ALA A 12 -55.81 1.26 -8.01
N ILE A 13 -55.76 0.63 -9.19
CA ILE A 13 -54.70 -0.33 -9.56
C ILE A 13 -53.39 0.39 -9.90
N LEU A 14 -53.44 1.59 -10.49
CA LEU A 14 -52.24 2.37 -10.79
C LEU A 14 -51.56 2.93 -9.53
N LEU A 15 -52.32 3.18 -8.45
CA LEU A 15 -51.80 3.74 -7.19
C LEU A 15 -51.12 2.69 -6.28
N LEU A 16 -51.33 1.39 -6.53
CA LEU A 16 -50.72 0.27 -5.79
C LEU A 16 -49.38 -0.20 -6.40
N LEU A 17 -48.95 0.39 -7.53
CA LEU A 17 -47.67 0.14 -8.19
C LEU A 17 -46.57 1.13 -7.77
N GLY A 18 -46.83 1.97 -6.77
CA GLY A 18 -45.82 2.79 -6.11
C GLY A 18 -44.95 1.95 -5.17
N THR A 19 -44.29 0.91 -5.68
CA THR A 19 -43.15 0.33 -4.99
C THR A 19 -42.06 1.38 -5.02
N SER A 20 -41.92 2.09 -3.91
CA SER A 20 -40.72 2.86 -3.59
C SER A 20 -39.53 1.90 -3.66
N ILE A 21 -38.86 1.85 -4.81
CA ILE A 21 -37.53 1.28 -4.93
C ILE A 21 -36.67 2.23 -4.11
N ALA A 22 -36.48 1.90 -2.84
CA ALA A 22 -35.37 2.45 -2.10
C ALA A 22 -34.12 1.99 -2.86
N PHE A 23 -33.54 2.87 -3.67
CA PHE A 23 -32.15 2.70 -4.08
C PHE A 23 -31.35 2.72 -2.79
N ALA A 24 -31.13 1.54 -2.21
CA ALA A 24 -30.12 1.39 -1.19
C ALA A 24 -28.85 1.95 -1.83
N GLN A 25 -28.34 3.04 -1.28
CA GLN A 25 -27.05 3.58 -1.68
C GLN A 25 -26.04 2.50 -1.31
N GLN A 26 -25.79 1.60 -2.25
CA GLN A 26 -24.87 0.48 -2.09
C GLN A 26 -23.57 1.12 -1.63
N LYS A 27 -23.14 0.84 -0.40
CA LYS A 27 -21.94 1.47 0.15
C LYS A 27 -20.81 1.15 -0.82
N ARG A 28 -20.36 2.18 -1.52
CA ARG A 28 -19.41 2.06 -2.63
C ARG A 28 -18.03 2.19 -2.01
N GLY A 29 -17.27 1.11 -2.08
CA GLY A 29 -15.92 1.13 -1.53
C GLY A 29 -15.00 2.09 -2.26
N GLU A 30 -13.98 2.58 -1.57
CA GLU A 30 -13.03 3.56 -2.06
C GLU A 30 -11.59 3.15 -1.70
N ILE A 31 -10.66 3.40 -2.61
CA ILE A 31 -9.23 3.18 -2.42
C ILE A 31 -8.49 4.47 -2.76
N HIS A 32 -7.72 5.01 -1.82
CA HIS A 32 -6.99 6.26 -1.96
C HIS A 32 -5.51 6.09 -1.65
N GLY A 33 -4.69 6.89 -2.31
CA GLY A 33 -3.26 6.92 -2.05
C GLY A 33 -2.56 8.07 -2.76
N LYS A 34 -1.23 8.09 -2.62
CA LYS A 34 -0.33 9.05 -3.25
C LYS A 34 0.88 8.34 -3.84
N VAL A 35 1.47 8.97 -4.85
CA VAL A 35 2.78 8.59 -5.37
C VAL A 35 3.76 9.73 -5.08
N HIS A 36 4.94 9.41 -4.57
CA HIS A 36 5.97 10.39 -4.21
C HIS A 36 7.29 10.08 -4.90
N GLU A 37 8.12 11.10 -5.09
CA GLU A 37 9.49 10.92 -5.55
C GLU A 37 10.34 10.33 -4.42
N ASP A 38 11.05 9.26 -4.72
CA ASP A 38 12.08 8.70 -3.85
C ASP A 38 13.43 9.31 -4.25
N VAL A 39 13.79 10.39 -3.55
CA VAL A 39 15.00 11.15 -3.85
C VAL A 39 16.24 10.42 -3.36
N ASN A 40 16.13 9.63 -2.29
CA ASN A 40 17.27 9.00 -1.64
C ASN A 40 17.46 7.51 -2.02
N GLY A 41 16.47 6.91 -2.69
CA GLY A 41 16.49 5.54 -3.21
C GLY A 41 16.22 4.44 -2.18
N ASP A 42 15.64 4.76 -1.01
CA ASP A 42 15.41 3.81 0.08
C ASP A 42 14.03 3.11 0.05
N GLY A 43 13.16 3.51 -0.90
CA GLY A 43 11.82 2.95 -1.07
C GLY A 43 10.81 3.43 -0.01
N LEU A 44 11.17 4.42 0.82
CA LEU A 44 10.34 5.04 1.84
C LEU A 44 10.22 6.54 1.52
N CYS A 45 9.02 6.98 1.19
CA CYS A 45 8.79 8.35 0.69
C CYS A 45 7.69 9.10 1.45
N ILE A 46 7.17 8.52 2.54
CA ILE A 46 6.08 9.08 3.35
C ILE A 46 6.62 9.38 4.76
N ASP A 47 6.42 10.62 5.20
CA ASP A 47 6.81 11.10 6.54
C ASP A 47 8.29 10.87 6.91
N THR A 48 9.17 10.82 5.92
CA THR A 48 10.60 10.54 6.11
C THR A 48 11.40 11.77 6.57
N GLY A 49 10.90 12.97 6.28
CA GLY A 49 11.61 14.23 6.49
C GLY A 49 12.74 14.49 5.47
N VAL A 50 12.84 13.67 4.42
CA VAL A 50 13.79 13.87 3.32
C VAL A 50 13.26 14.99 2.41
N ALA A 51 14.08 16.02 2.20
CA ALA A 51 13.69 17.13 1.35
C ALA A 51 13.61 16.70 -0.13
N GLY A 52 12.50 17.06 -0.78
CA GLY A 52 12.26 16.76 -2.20
C GLY A 52 11.50 15.47 -2.48
N GLU A 53 11.09 14.72 -1.45
CA GLU A 53 10.15 13.58 -1.61
C GLU A 53 8.71 14.05 -1.78
N ASP A 54 8.53 14.90 -2.80
CA ASP A 54 7.27 15.54 -3.11
C ASP A 54 6.34 14.58 -3.87
N PRO A 55 5.02 14.78 -3.79
CA PRO A 55 4.07 14.02 -4.58
C PRO A 55 4.31 14.18 -6.09
N ILE A 56 4.18 13.08 -6.83
CA ILE A 56 4.43 13.02 -8.28
C ILE A 56 3.14 12.73 -9.04
N SER A 57 2.86 13.61 -10.01
CA SER A 57 1.72 13.50 -10.90
C SER A 57 2.00 12.63 -12.13
N HIS A 58 0.94 12.31 -12.88
CA HIS A 58 1.03 11.58 -14.16
C HIS A 58 1.65 10.17 -14.07
N ILE A 59 1.51 9.49 -12.93
CA ILE A 59 1.86 8.07 -12.75
C ILE A 59 0.62 7.23 -13.02
N GLU A 60 0.73 6.22 -13.89
CA GLU A 60 -0.34 5.26 -14.19
C GLU A 60 -0.38 4.14 -13.16
N LEU A 61 -1.59 3.83 -12.70
CA LEU A 61 -1.92 2.85 -11.66
C LEU A 61 -2.97 1.89 -12.22
N GLU A 62 -2.76 0.59 -12.04
CA GLU A 62 -3.71 -0.46 -12.41
C GLU A 62 -4.37 -1.04 -11.14
N PHE A 63 -5.70 -1.16 -11.17
CA PHE A 63 -6.52 -1.76 -10.12
C PHE A 63 -7.15 -3.02 -10.67
N VAL A 64 -6.91 -4.16 -10.02
CA VAL A 64 -7.47 -5.46 -10.42
C VAL A 64 -8.24 -6.06 -9.24
N SER A 65 -9.49 -6.44 -9.46
CA SER A 65 -10.28 -7.17 -8.47
C SER A 65 -9.74 -8.59 -8.24
N SER A 66 -10.00 -9.21 -7.10
CA SER A 66 -9.44 -10.53 -6.77
C SER A 66 -9.91 -11.67 -7.68
N ASP A 67 -11.07 -11.51 -8.32
CA ASP A 67 -11.62 -12.42 -9.32
C ASP A 67 -11.18 -12.07 -10.75
N GLU A 68 -10.33 -11.05 -10.90
CA GLU A 68 -9.80 -10.52 -12.17
C GLU A 68 -10.87 -10.04 -13.15
N ALA A 69 -12.12 -9.90 -12.71
CA ALA A 69 -13.24 -9.48 -13.55
C ALA A 69 -13.24 -7.97 -13.83
N VAL A 70 -12.62 -7.18 -12.96
CA VAL A 70 -12.56 -5.72 -13.08
C VAL A 70 -11.10 -5.27 -13.12
N VAL A 71 -10.76 -4.55 -14.18
CA VAL A 71 -9.46 -3.90 -14.37
C VAL A 71 -9.70 -2.42 -14.67
N ILE A 72 -9.12 -1.53 -13.87
CA ILE A 72 -9.28 -0.08 -14.00
C ILE A 72 -7.91 0.56 -13.96
N ASN A 73 -7.65 1.51 -14.88
CA ASN A 73 -6.44 2.32 -14.86
C ASN A 73 -6.77 3.75 -14.42
N LEU A 74 -5.98 4.28 -13.50
CA LEU A 74 -6.02 5.68 -13.08
C LEU A 74 -4.65 6.32 -13.27
N ILE A 75 -4.66 7.64 -13.40
CA ILE A 75 -3.45 8.44 -13.43
C ILE A 75 -3.50 9.37 -12.21
N THR A 76 -2.40 9.49 -11.49
CA THR A 76 -2.30 10.43 -10.37
C THR A 76 -2.53 11.87 -10.83
N GLY A 77 -3.29 12.64 -10.05
CA GLY A 77 -3.49 14.07 -10.27
C GLY A 77 -2.23 14.90 -10.05
N ASP A 78 -2.33 16.21 -10.25
CA ASP A 78 -1.21 17.16 -10.16
C ASP A 78 -0.54 17.20 -8.77
N ASP A 79 -1.26 16.79 -7.73
CA ASP A 79 -0.79 16.69 -6.34
C ASP A 79 -0.35 15.26 -5.94
N GLY A 80 -0.13 14.40 -6.94
CA GLY A 80 0.27 13.00 -6.80
C GLY A 80 -0.78 12.08 -6.19
N THR A 81 -2.00 12.56 -5.94
CA THR A 81 -3.09 11.74 -5.41
C THR A 81 -3.77 10.89 -6.47
N TYR A 82 -4.36 9.80 -6.03
CA TYR A 82 -5.31 9.04 -6.82
C TYR A 82 -6.42 8.51 -5.90
N GLY A 83 -7.59 8.23 -6.49
CA GLY A 83 -8.73 7.68 -5.77
C GLY A 83 -9.62 6.85 -6.69
N LEU A 84 -9.69 5.54 -6.44
CA LEU A 84 -10.70 4.68 -7.05
C LEU A 84 -11.97 4.77 -6.21
N VAL A 85 -12.89 5.61 -6.65
CA VAL A 85 -14.24 5.66 -6.08
C VAL A 85 -15.07 4.51 -6.63
N ALA A 86 -15.96 3.97 -5.80
CA ALA A 86 -16.83 2.88 -6.21
C ALA A 86 -16.11 1.61 -6.69
N ALA A 87 -14.97 1.28 -6.08
CA ALA A 87 -14.25 0.03 -6.29
C ALA A 87 -15.19 -1.17 -6.16
N GLY A 88 -16.13 -1.14 -5.22
CA GLY A 88 -16.95 -2.31 -4.90
C GLY A 88 -16.16 -3.27 -3.99
N GLN A 89 -16.86 -4.25 -3.41
CA GLN A 89 -16.26 -5.13 -2.42
C GLN A 89 -15.37 -6.17 -3.08
N SER A 90 -14.08 -6.17 -2.75
CA SER A 90 -13.09 -7.14 -3.24
C SER A 90 -11.77 -6.97 -2.47
N ASN A 91 -10.87 -7.95 -2.63
CA ASN A 91 -9.46 -7.72 -2.38
C ASN A 91 -8.83 -7.15 -3.67
N TRP A 92 -8.53 -5.87 -3.67
CA TRP A 92 -7.97 -5.18 -4.82
C TRP A 92 -6.46 -5.29 -4.84
N ARG A 93 -5.93 -5.55 -6.03
CA ARG A 93 -4.51 -5.43 -6.34
C ARG A 93 -4.28 -4.08 -7.03
N VAL A 94 -3.47 -3.23 -6.42
CA VAL A 94 -3.11 -1.90 -6.95
C VAL A 94 -1.64 -1.93 -7.37
N THR A 95 -1.37 -1.66 -8.64
CA THR A 95 -0.01 -1.76 -9.22
C THR A 95 0.40 -0.43 -9.83
N ALA A 96 1.54 0.12 -9.41
CA ALA A 96 2.13 1.29 -10.06
C ALA A 96 2.87 0.87 -11.34
N ASN A 97 2.50 1.47 -12.47
CA ASN A 97 3.06 1.23 -13.79
C ASN A 97 3.48 2.55 -14.45
N PRO A 98 4.45 3.29 -13.88
CA PRO A 98 4.89 4.53 -14.49
C PRO A 98 5.64 4.29 -15.81
N ASP A 99 5.82 5.38 -16.58
CA ASP A 99 6.68 5.40 -17.77
C ASP A 99 8.10 4.98 -17.40
N SER A 100 8.50 3.77 -17.82
CA SER A 100 9.77 3.14 -17.47
C SER A 100 11.00 3.84 -18.04
N THR A 101 10.81 4.79 -18.96
CA THR A 101 11.90 5.64 -19.46
C THR A 101 12.18 6.83 -18.54
N LYS A 102 11.23 7.16 -17.66
CA LYS A 102 11.30 8.32 -16.76
C LYS A 102 11.40 7.92 -15.30
N TRP A 103 10.72 6.85 -14.90
CA TRP A 103 10.55 6.49 -13.50
C TRP A 103 10.78 5.00 -13.27
N VAL A 104 11.29 4.68 -12.09
CA VAL A 104 11.41 3.33 -11.55
C VAL A 104 10.69 3.30 -10.21
N VAL A 105 9.86 2.28 -9.97
CA VAL A 105 9.22 2.10 -8.66
C VAL A 105 10.25 1.56 -7.69
N THR A 106 10.48 2.26 -6.59
CA THR A 106 11.46 1.89 -5.55
C THR A 106 10.80 1.27 -4.32
N SER A 107 9.51 1.53 -4.10
CA SER A 107 8.69 0.79 -3.14
C SER A 107 8.25 -0.58 -3.70
N GLU A 108 7.45 -1.32 -2.93
CA GLU A 108 6.73 -2.49 -3.48
C GLU A 108 5.86 -2.05 -4.66
N LYS A 109 6.02 -2.73 -5.80
CA LYS A 109 5.33 -2.38 -7.05
C LYS A 109 3.82 -2.58 -6.97
N THR A 110 3.39 -3.55 -6.18
CA THR A 110 2.00 -3.93 -6.02
C THR A 110 1.62 -3.87 -4.55
N ARG A 111 0.45 -3.30 -4.26
CA ARG A 111 -0.14 -3.23 -2.92
C ARG A 111 -1.54 -3.82 -2.96
N TYR A 112 -2.06 -4.22 -1.80
CA TYR A 112 -3.38 -4.82 -1.67
C TYR A 112 -4.30 -3.94 -0.82
N ALA A 113 -5.54 -3.78 -1.27
CA ALA A 113 -6.58 -3.04 -0.57
C ALA A 113 -7.82 -3.92 -0.35
N ALA A 114 -8.11 -4.23 0.90
CA ALA A 114 -9.25 -5.05 1.30
C ALA A 114 -10.49 -4.16 1.48
N VAL A 115 -11.37 -4.12 0.49
CA VAL A 115 -12.58 -3.30 0.49
C VAL A 115 -13.77 -4.20 0.81
N PHE A 116 -14.32 -4.07 2.02
CA PHE A 116 -15.45 -4.88 2.52
C PHE A 116 -16.40 -4.02 3.36
N GLU A 117 -17.50 -4.59 3.85
CA GLU A 117 -18.52 -3.86 4.60
C GLU A 117 -17.99 -3.13 5.84
N GLU A 118 -16.99 -3.71 6.50
CA GLU A 118 -16.32 -3.15 7.68
C GLU A 118 -15.27 -2.09 7.33
N THR A 119 -14.70 -2.16 6.12
CA THR A 119 -13.63 -1.28 5.64
C THR A 119 -13.93 -0.84 4.22
N LEU A 120 -14.80 0.16 4.11
CA LEU A 120 -15.24 0.68 2.82
C LEU A 120 -14.31 1.75 2.26
N VAL A 121 -13.46 2.34 3.09
CA VAL A 121 -12.48 3.33 2.66
C VAL A 121 -11.12 2.81 3.06
N VAL A 122 -10.28 2.53 2.07
CA VAL A 122 -8.89 2.12 2.26
C VAL A 122 -8.01 3.28 1.83
N THR A 123 -7.24 3.83 2.77
CA THR A 123 -6.27 4.90 2.53
C THR A 123 -4.85 4.36 2.58
N ASP A 124 -3.87 5.24 2.39
CA ASP A 124 -2.45 4.97 2.64
C ASP A 124 -1.83 3.90 1.73
N ILE A 125 -2.45 3.68 0.56
CA ILE A 125 -1.86 2.85 -0.51
C ILE A 125 -0.86 3.72 -1.27
N ASN A 126 0.32 3.92 -0.71
CA ASN A 126 1.32 4.84 -1.27
C ASN A 126 2.42 4.10 -2.05
N PHE A 127 2.97 4.78 -3.06
CA PHE A 127 4.09 4.28 -3.87
C PHE A 127 5.23 5.30 -3.92
N CYS A 128 6.45 4.80 -4.02
CA CYS A 128 7.66 5.59 -4.18
C CYS A 128 8.26 5.33 -5.56
N VAL A 129 8.60 6.41 -6.28
CA VAL A 129 9.21 6.33 -7.62
C VAL A 129 10.45 7.20 -7.72
N GLN A 130 11.49 6.73 -8.38
CA GLN A 130 12.71 7.49 -8.60
C GLN A 130 12.91 7.77 -10.09
N LYS A 131 13.44 8.95 -10.44
CA LYS A 131 13.77 9.28 -11.83
C LYS A 131 14.86 8.34 -12.36
N VAL A 132 14.64 7.76 -13.55
CA VAL A 132 15.62 6.91 -14.24
C VAL A 132 16.93 7.67 -14.41
N GLY A 133 18.05 7.02 -14.05
CA GLY A 133 19.39 7.60 -14.13
C GLY A 133 19.83 8.37 -12.88
N THR A 134 18.95 8.51 -11.88
CA THR A 134 19.31 9.01 -10.55
C THR A 134 19.70 7.81 -9.70
N VAL A 135 21.00 7.61 -9.44
CA VAL A 135 21.48 6.62 -8.47
C VAL A 135 21.82 7.37 -7.20
N THR A 136 20.97 7.28 -6.21
CA THR A 136 21.32 7.57 -4.82
C THR A 136 21.32 6.24 -4.09
N THR A 137 22.50 5.70 -3.85
CA THR A 137 22.65 4.62 -2.88
C THR A 137 22.41 5.21 -1.50
N ALA A 138 21.71 4.49 -0.62
CA ALA A 138 21.60 4.84 0.79
C ALA A 138 23.02 5.07 1.37
N GLY A 139 23.41 6.33 1.48
CA GLY A 139 24.79 6.74 1.81
C GLY A 139 25.57 7.32 0.63
N GLY A 140 25.20 8.53 0.20
CA GLY A 140 26.11 9.43 -0.51
C GLY A 140 25.89 9.53 -2.02
N THR A 141 25.78 10.78 -2.47
CA THR A 141 25.75 11.23 -3.86
C THR A 141 26.85 10.56 -4.70
N THR A 142 26.47 9.89 -5.79
CA THR A 142 27.39 9.69 -6.92
C THR A 142 26.72 10.08 -8.22
N THR A 143 27.24 11.15 -8.81
CA THR A 143 26.96 11.63 -10.15
C THR A 143 27.24 10.55 -11.19
N GLY A 144 26.24 10.20 -12.00
CA GLY A 144 26.38 9.68 -13.37
C GLY A 144 27.09 8.33 -13.54
N GLY A 145 26.33 7.28 -13.85
CA GLY A 145 26.92 6.04 -14.31
C GLY A 145 25.90 4.94 -14.56
N SER A 146 25.44 4.84 -15.81
CA SER A 146 24.73 3.67 -16.34
C SER A 146 25.45 2.37 -15.97
N SER A 147 24.87 1.61 -15.05
CA SER A 147 25.17 0.19 -14.89
C SER A 147 23.98 -0.46 -14.20
N ASN A 148 23.51 -1.58 -14.74
CA ASN A 148 22.40 -2.40 -14.28
C ASN A 148 22.40 -2.55 -12.75
N ALA A 149 21.71 -1.65 -12.04
CA ALA A 149 21.54 -1.75 -10.61
C ALA A 149 20.46 -2.81 -10.36
N VAL A 150 20.88 -3.96 -9.86
CA VAL A 150 19.98 -4.89 -9.19
C VAL A 150 19.44 -4.14 -7.99
N ILE A 151 18.22 -3.61 -8.12
CA ILE A 151 17.46 -3.01 -7.03
C ILE A 151 17.07 -4.17 -6.12
N ILE A 152 17.79 -4.34 -5.01
CA ILE A 152 17.39 -5.25 -3.94
C ILE A 152 16.33 -4.50 -3.14
N LEU A 153 15.05 -4.79 -3.40
CA LEU A 153 13.97 -4.26 -2.57
C LEU A 153 14.13 -4.82 -1.14
N PRO A 154 14.11 -3.99 -0.09
CA PRO A 154 13.91 -4.51 1.25
C PRO A 154 12.53 -5.16 1.30
N GLU A 155 12.50 -6.43 1.69
CA GLU A 155 11.26 -7.15 1.98
C GLU A 155 10.46 -6.39 3.04
N SER A 156 9.20 -6.07 2.73
CA SER A 156 8.24 -5.50 3.68
C SER A 156 8.21 -6.39 4.93
N GLY A 157 8.75 -5.89 6.05
CA GLY A 157 8.74 -6.60 7.33
C GLY A 157 10.11 -6.84 7.98
N ALA A 158 11.23 -6.49 7.35
CA ALA A 158 12.51 -6.46 8.06
C ALA A 158 12.46 -5.41 9.17
N ALA A 159 12.61 -5.84 10.42
CA ALA A 159 12.79 -4.92 11.53
C ALA A 159 13.96 -4.00 11.20
N LYS A 160 13.73 -2.68 11.25
CA LYS A 160 14.78 -1.67 11.16
C LYS A 160 15.85 -2.07 12.18
N ASP A 161 17.00 -2.53 11.69
CA ASP A 161 18.15 -2.88 12.52
C ASP A 161 18.81 -1.57 13.00
N THR A 162 18.08 -0.81 13.80
CA THR A 162 18.68 0.15 14.72
C THR A 162 19.19 -0.66 15.88
N THR A 163 20.31 -1.35 15.68
CA THR A 163 21.17 -1.80 16.77
C THR A 163 22.06 -0.62 17.16
N PRO A 164 21.71 0.13 18.23
CA PRO A 164 22.65 1.07 18.78
C PRO A 164 23.93 0.33 19.22
N LEU A 165 25.07 0.79 18.72
CA LEU A 165 26.42 0.28 19.01
C LEU A 165 26.79 0.21 20.51
N TRP A 166 25.96 0.73 21.42
CA TRP A 166 26.18 0.70 22.86
C TRP A 166 25.61 -0.54 23.57
N LEU A 167 24.89 -1.43 22.87
CA LEU A 167 24.37 -2.68 23.46
C LEU A 167 25.39 -3.84 23.56
N PHE A 168 26.60 -3.69 23.02
CA PHE A 168 27.67 -4.70 23.19
C PHE A 168 28.34 -4.70 24.57
N ALA A 169 27.94 -3.83 25.51
CA ALA A 169 28.45 -3.86 26.87
C ALA A 169 27.77 -4.94 27.76
N GLY A 170 26.67 -5.56 27.32
CA GLY A 170 25.87 -6.47 28.17
C GLY A 170 26.07 -7.97 27.95
N THR A 171 26.48 -8.42 26.76
CA THR A 171 26.43 -9.85 26.38
C THR A 171 27.71 -10.64 26.67
N ILE A 172 28.82 -9.97 26.98
CA ILE A 172 30.08 -10.64 27.36
C ILE A 172 30.07 -11.11 28.84
N LEU A 173 29.20 -10.53 29.69
CA LEU A 173 29.08 -10.91 31.10
C LEU A 173 28.15 -12.12 31.36
N GLY A 174 27.29 -12.49 30.40
CA GLY A 174 26.36 -13.61 30.56
C GLY A 174 26.99 -14.99 30.31
N LEU A 175 27.89 -15.10 29.34
CA LEU A 175 28.54 -16.37 28.99
C LEU A 175 29.69 -16.75 29.92
N SER A 176 30.29 -15.78 30.63
CA SER A 176 31.38 -16.03 31.58
C SER A 176 30.89 -16.70 32.87
N LEU A 177 29.64 -16.48 33.31
CA LEU A 177 29.08 -17.13 34.49
C LEU A 177 28.68 -18.59 34.25
N ILE A 178 28.30 -18.97 33.02
CA ILE A 178 27.96 -20.35 32.67
C ILE A 178 29.21 -21.24 32.64
N GLY A 179 30.35 -20.71 32.17
CA GLY A 179 31.62 -21.45 32.13
C GLY A 179 32.18 -21.81 33.52
N ILE A 180 32.04 -20.91 34.50
CA ILE A 180 32.53 -21.15 35.87
C ILE A 180 31.69 -22.23 36.58
N GLY A 181 30.37 -22.28 36.34
CA GLY A 181 29.49 -23.29 36.92
C GLY A 181 29.79 -24.71 36.43
N ILE A 182 30.05 -24.87 35.13
CA ILE A 182 30.38 -26.18 34.54
C ILE A 182 31.76 -26.68 35.04
N PHE A 183 32.74 -25.78 35.22
CA PHE A 183 34.07 -26.14 35.68
C PHE A 183 34.10 -26.65 37.14
N PHE A 184 33.30 -26.07 38.04
CA PHE A 184 33.21 -26.54 39.43
C PHE A 184 32.51 -27.90 39.57
N GLU A 185 31.49 -28.18 38.76
CA GLU A 185 30.77 -29.46 38.80
C GLU A 185 31.62 -30.62 38.25
N LEU A 186 32.47 -30.36 37.26
CA LEU A 186 33.43 -31.35 36.76
C LEU A 186 34.53 -31.69 37.79
N ARG A 187 35.00 -30.71 38.58
CA ARG A 187 36.03 -30.94 39.60
C ARG A 187 35.52 -31.76 40.79
N ARG A 188 34.21 -31.69 41.09
CA ARG A 188 33.56 -32.50 42.15
C ARG A 188 33.45 -33.98 41.80
N ARG A 189 33.49 -34.36 40.52
CA ARG A 189 33.35 -35.77 40.08
C ARG A 189 34.67 -36.53 39.93
N ILE A 190 35.81 -35.86 40.11
CA ILE A 190 37.16 -36.43 39.90
C ILE A 190 37.94 -36.60 41.21
N ILE A 191 37.39 -36.17 42.37
CA ILE A 191 37.93 -36.44 43.71
C ILE A 191 36.93 -37.31 44.47
#